data_AF-A0A1S2QQH9-F1
#
_entry.id   AF-A0A1S2QQH9-F1
#
_cell.length_a   1.000
_cell.length_b   1.000
_cell.length_c   1.000
_cell.angle_alpha   90.00
_cell.angle_beta   90.00
_cell.angle_gamma   90.00
#
_symmetry.space_group_name_H-M   'P 1'
#
loop_
_entity.id
_entity.type
_entity.pdbx_description
1 polymer ?
#
loop_
_entity_poly.entity_id
_entity_poly.type
_entity_poly.pdbx_seq_one_letter_code
_entity_poly.pdbx_strand_id
1 'polypeptide(L)'
;MTLRIHGTVEQVRAHLPGGVAILEEHEPAAGQDPAAERWLRVELRAQQLDWLPRTLASLDRPFVIERPDELRDLVVALADRLASYARQA
;
A
#
# COMPACT_ATOMS: atom_id res chain seq x y z
N MET A 1 -11.15 -2.21 -3.79
CA MET A 1 -10.00 -1.72 -4.60
C MET A 1 -8.82 -2.64 -4.35
N THR A 2 -7.90 -2.82 -5.31
CA THR A 2 -6.83 -3.81 -5.22
C THR A 2 -5.45 -3.19 -5.38
N LEU A 3 -4.57 -3.55 -4.45
CA LEU A 3 -3.19 -3.10 -4.36
C LEU A 3 -2.27 -4.31 -4.17
N ARG A 4 -1.01 -4.19 -4.58
CA ARG A 4 0.06 -5.10 -4.15
C ARG A 4 1.10 -4.31 -3.38
N ILE A 5 1.50 -4.81 -2.22
CA ILE A 5 2.49 -4.16 -1.35
C ILE A 5 3.59 -5.17 -1.06
N HIS A 6 4.85 -4.77 -1.18
CA HIS A 6 5.98 -5.61 -0.81
C HIS A 6 6.32 -5.41 0.67
N GLY A 7 6.23 -6.46 1.47
CA GLY A 7 6.55 -6.39 2.90
C GLY A 7 6.03 -7.62 3.65
N THR A 8 5.97 -7.51 4.98
CA THR A 8 5.36 -8.52 5.84
C THR A 8 3.91 -8.17 6.18
N VAL A 9 3.15 -9.17 6.60
CA VAL A 9 1.73 -9.03 6.95
C VAL A 9 1.57 -8.07 8.13
N GLU A 10 2.44 -8.17 9.13
CA GLU A 10 2.45 -7.34 10.33
C GLU A 10 2.72 -5.87 9.99
N GLN A 11 3.69 -5.60 9.11
CA GLN A 11 4.03 -4.25 8.66
C GLN A 11 2.86 -3.57 7.95
N VAL A 12 2.19 -4.30 7.06
CA VAL A 12 1.02 -3.80 6.33
C VAL A 12 -0.16 -3.61 7.29
N ARG A 13 -0.43 -4.56 8.20
CA ARG A 13 -1.52 -4.44 9.18
C ARG A 13 -1.32 -3.31 10.20
N ALA A 14 -0.09 -2.93 10.49
CA ALA A 14 0.20 -1.78 11.36
C ALA A 14 -0.31 -0.46 10.78
N HIS A 15 -0.35 -0.34 9.44
CA HIS A 15 -0.76 0.88 8.73
C HIS A 15 -2.17 0.76 8.12
N LEU A 16 -2.60 -0.45 7.79
CA LEU A 16 -3.89 -0.77 7.19
C LEU A 16 -4.65 -1.75 8.09
N PRO A 17 -5.47 -1.25 9.03
CA PRO A 17 -6.23 -2.09 9.94
C PRO A 17 -7.20 -3.00 9.18
N GLY A 18 -7.46 -4.19 9.74
CA GLY A 18 -8.30 -5.22 9.11
C GLY A 18 -9.75 -4.81 8.80
N GLY A 19 -10.25 -3.73 9.40
CA GLY A 19 -11.56 -3.16 9.06
C GLY A 19 -11.58 -2.37 7.75
N VAL A 20 -10.41 -1.97 7.24
CA VAL A 20 -10.24 -1.11 6.05
C VAL A 20 -9.58 -1.88 4.91
N ALA A 21 -8.72 -2.84 5.25
CA ALA A 21 -7.99 -3.67 4.30
C ALA A 21 -8.13 -5.15 4.62
N ILE A 22 -8.53 -5.92 3.62
CA ILE A 22 -8.45 -7.37 3.60
C ILE A 22 -7.13 -7.71 2.91
N LEU A 23 -6.23 -8.35 3.65
CA LEU A 23 -5.00 -8.88 3.07
C LEU A 23 -5.30 -10.28 2.56
N GLU A 24 -5.23 -10.47 1.26
CA GLU A 24 -5.14 -11.79 0.65
C GLU A 24 -3.65 -12.16 0.59
N GLU A 25 -3.23 -13.00 1.53
CA GLU A 25 -1.97 -13.70 1.35
C GLU A 25 -2.14 -14.63 0.15
N HIS A 26 -1.38 -14.40 -0.92
CA HIS A 26 -1.07 -15.51 -1.82
C HIS A 26 -0.38 -16.54 -0.92
N GLU A 27 -1.05 -17.68 -0.69
CA GLU A 27 -0.60 -18.69 0.28
C GLU A 27 0.92 -18.83 0.22
N PRO A 28 1.64 -18.73 1.37
CA PRO A 28 3.05 -19.06 1.36
C PRO A 28 3.15 -20.47 0.78
N ALA A 29 3.86 -20.61 -0.35
CA ALA A 29 4.20 -21.94 -0.84
C ALA A 29 4.79 -22.69 0.35
N ALA A 30 4.21 -23.85 0.68
CA ALA A 30 4.49 -24.56 1.93
C ALA A 30 6.01 -24.59 2.21
N GLY A 31 6.43 -23.93 3.29
CA GLY A 31 7.85 -23.79 3.67
C GLY A 31 8.44 -22.37 3.59
N GLN A 32 7.69 -21.35 3.17
CA GLN A 32 8.16 -19.96 3.26
C GLN A 32 7.95 -19.39 4.67
N ASP A 33 8.98 -18.74 5.20
CA ASP A 33 8.94 -18.03 6.48
C ASP A 33 7.88 -16.92 6.42
N PRO A 34 6.87 -16.90 7.32
CA PRO A 34 5.88 -15.83 7.36
C PRO A 34 6.49 -14.43 7.59
N ALA A 35 7.70 -14.35 8.15
CA ALA A 35 8.44 -13.10 8.33
C ALA A 35 9.21 -12.64 7.08
N ALA A 36 9.26 -13.43 6.02
CA ALA A 36 9.92 -13.04 4.79
C ALA A 36 9.12 -11.97 4.03
N GLU A 37 9.81 -10.91 3.59
CA GLU A 37 9.18 -9.90 2.74
C GLU A 37 8.74 -10.50 1.41
N ARG A 38 7.48 -10.25 1.04
CA ARG A 38 6.88 -10.76 -0.20
C ARG A 38 5.83 -9.79 -0.73
N TRP A 39 5.41 -10.01 -1.98
CA TRP A 39 4.28 -9.29 -2.53
C TRP A 39 2.97 -9.78 -1.91
N LEU A 40 2.31 -8.90 -1.18
CA LEU A 40 1.02 -9.12 -0.54
C LEU A 40 -0.07 -8.44 -1.36
N ARG A 41 -1.14 -9.18 -1.68
CA ARG A 41 -2.32 -8.61 -2.34
C ARG A 41 -3.23 -8.04 -1.26
N VAL A 42 -3.59 -6.77 -1.40
CA VAL A 42 -4.42 -6.06 -0.43
C VAL A 42 -5.67 -5.56 -1.13
N GLU A 43 -6.81 -6.10 -0.71
CA GLU A 43 -8.12 -5.62 -1.10
C GLU A 43 -8.64 -4.62 -0.07
N LEU A 44 -8.75 -3.35 -0.45
CA LEU A 44 -9.29 -2.34 0.45
C LEU A 44 -10.79 -2.18 0.26
N ARG A 45 -11.48 -2.10 1.38
CA ARG A 45 -12.92 -1.84 1.51
C ARG A 45 -13.18 -0.44 2.07
N ALA A 46 -12.36 0.52 1.65
CA ALA A 46 -12.53 1.93 2.03
C ALA A 46 -13.54 2.61 1.10
N GLN A 47 -14.42 3.43 1.68
CA GLN A 47 -15.36 4.29 0.93
C GLN A 47 -14.74 5.62 0.51
N GLN A 48 -13.55 5.97 1.04
CA GLN A 48 -12.83 7.21 0.73
C GLN A 48 -11.35 6.93 0.44
N LEU A 49 -10.76 7.72 -0.47
CA LEU A 49 -9.40 7.56 -1.01
C LEU A 49 -8.42 8.65 -0.57
N ASP A 50 -8.89 9.72 0.05
CA ASP A 50 -8.10 10.91 0.39
C ASP A 50 -6.98 10.64 1.40
N TRP A 51 -7.20 9.73 2.34
CA TRP A 51 -6.21 9.33 3.34
C TRP A 51 -5.17 8.34 2.81
N LEU A 52 -5.49 7.57 1.76
CA LEU A 52 -4.67 6.46 1.29
C LEU A 52 -3.28 6.85 0.79
N PRO A 53 -3.11 7.91 -0.02
CA PRO A 53 -1.79 8.33 -0.49
C PRO A 53 -0.80 8.57 0.65
N ARG A 54 -1.26 9.20 1.74
CA ARG A 54 -0.43 9.45 2.92
C ARG A 54 -0.04 8.15 3.62
N THR A 55 -0.99 7.24 3.80
CA THR A 55 -0.71 5.95 4.44
C THR A 55 0.25 5.10 3.59
N LEU A 56 0.08 5.09 2.27
CA LEU A 56 1.00 4.40 1.36
C LEU A 56 2.41 4.99 1.41
N ALA A 57 2.53 6.32 1.47
CA ALA A 57 3.82 6.98 1.65
C ALA A 57 4.47 6.61 2.99
N SER A 58 3.70 6.49 4.08
CA SER A 58 4.23 6.09 5.40
C SER A 58 4.70 4.65 5.50
N LEU A 59 4.25 3.77 4.59
CA LEU A 59 4.76 2.40 4.54
C LEU A 59 6.25 2.38 4.19
N ASP A 60 6.73 3.34 3.39
CA ASP A 60 8.11 3.41 2.89
C ASP A 60 8.56 2.09 2.21
N ARG A 61 7.63 1.46 1.47
CA ARG A 61 7.86 0.19 0.78
C ARG A 61 7.35 0.23 -0.65
N PRO A 62 7.90 -0.62 -1.53
CA PRO A 62 7.37 -0.77 -2.88
C PRO A 62 5.91 -1.20 -2.87
N PHE A 63 5.07 -0.50 -3.63
CA PHE A 63 3.67 -0.86 -3.86
C PHE A 63 3.25 -0.65 -5.32
N VAL A 64 2.22 -1.38 -5.74
CA VAL A 64 1.59 -1.29 -7.06
C VAL A 64 0.09 -1.11 -6.88
N ILE A 65 -0.45 -0.04 -7.47
CA ILE A 65 -1.89 0.21 -7.50
C ILE A 65 -2.45 -0.48 -8.75
N GLU A 66 -3.17 -1.58 -8.56
CA GLU A 66 -3.84 -2.28 -9.67
C GLU A 66 -5.11 -1.52 -10.07
N ARG A 67 -6.00 -1.25 -9.11
CA ARG A 67 -7.24 -0.46 -9.29
C ARG A 67 -7.69 0.14 -7.95
N PRO A 68 -8.35 1.31 -7.95
CA PRO A 68 -8.76 2.11 -9.09
C PRO A 68 -7.63 3.01 -9.61
N ASP A 69 -7.73 3.48 -10.86
CA ASP A 69 -6.74 4.37 -11.46
C ASP A 69 -6.75 5.75 -10.79
N GLU A 70 -7.90 6.17 -10.26
CA GLU A 70 -8.07 7.41 -9.48
C GLU A 70 -7.16 7.44 -8.25
N LEU A 71 -6.91 6.29 -7.60
CA LEU A 71 -5.97 6.22 -6.49
C LEU A 71 -4.52 6.41 -6.98
N ARG A 72 -4.20 5.92 -8.19
CA ARG A 72 -2.89 6.15 -8.81
C ARG A 72 -2.68 7.63 -9.05
N ASP A 73 -3.68 8.33 -9.59
CA ASP A 73 -3.61 9.78 -9.83
C ASP A 73 -3.40 10.57 -8.54
N LEU A 74 -4.11 10.20 -7.46
CA LEU A 74 -3.93 10.83 -6.14
C LEU A 74 -2.51 10.63 -5.57
N VAL A 75 -1.93 9.45 -5.75
CA VAL A 75 -0.55 9.15 -5.32
C VAL A 75 0.47 9.92 -6.15
N VAL A 76 0.30 9.99 -7.47
CA VAL A 76 1.17 10.79 -8.36
C VAL A 76 1.13 12.27 -7.96
N ALA A 77 -0.07 12.82 -7.74
CA ALA A 77 -0.23 14.20 -7.30
C ALA A 77 0.44 14.50 -5.94
N LEU A 78 0.41 13.54 -5.01
CA LEU A 78 1.13 13.66 -3.75
C LEU A 78 2.65 13.64 -3.96
N ALA A 79 3.15 12.71 -4.77
CA ALA A 79 4.57 12.59 -5.08
C ALA A 79 5.11 13.88 -5.73
N ASP A 80 4.38 14.44 -6.69
CA ASP A 80 4.74 15.70 -7.35
C ASP A 80 4.81 16.87 -6.34
N ARG A 81 3.87 16.94 -5.40
CA ARG A 81 3.87 17.96 -4.35
C ARG A 81 5.09 17.83 -3.43
N LEU A 82 5.39 16.61 -2.97
CA LEU A 82 6.55 16.34 -2.11
C LEU A 82 7.86 16.66 -2.84
N ALA A 83 7.98 16.26 -4.10
CA ALA A 83 9.15 16.55 -4.92
C ALA A 83 9.31 18.05 -5.19
N SER A 84 8.20 18.77 -5.42
CA SER A 84 8.21 20.23 -5.59
C SER A 84 8.76 20.93 -4.35
N TYR A 85 8.25 20.59 -3.15
CA TYR A 85 8.76 21.17 -1.90
C TYR A 85 10.22 20.80 -1.62
N ALA A 86 10.62 19.55 -1.89
CA ALA A 86 12.01 19.12 -1.68
C ALA A 86 13.01 19.84 -2.59
N ARG A 87 12.60 20.25 -3.80
CA ARG A 87 13.45 21.01 -4.75
C ARG A 87 13.47 22.51 -4.47
N GLN A 88 12.53 23.02 -3.68
CA GLN A 88 12.48 24.43 -3.26
C GLN A 88 13.40 24.72 -2.07
N ALA A 89 14.00 23.69 -1.46
CA ALA A 89 14.91 23.78 -0.32
C ALA A 89 16.38 23.90 -0.74
#